data_AF-A0A150H2T6-F1
#
_entry.id   AF-A0A150H2T6-F1
#
_cell.length_a   1.000
_cell.length_b   1.000
_cell.length_c   1.000
_cell.angle_alpha   90.00
_cell.angle_beta   90.00
_cell.angle_gamma   90.00
#
_symmetry.space_group_name_H-M   'P 1'
#
loop_
_entity.id
_entity.type
_entity.pdbx_description
1 polymer ?
#
loop_
_entity_poly.entity_id
_entity_poly.type
_entity_poly.pdbx_seq_one_letter_code
_entity_poly.pdbx_strand_id
1 'polypeptide(L)'
;MANRRTVAAGVLAALLVIGLATQTAHAATIPKCEAVRDTIAGNPSAQAFKACAGKKPISVECCRNLLPLAEYQDCLAQPEYRSQVNGWLGGVTTVEEAQKACLG
;
A
#
# COMPACT_ATOMS: atom_id res chain seq x y z
N MET A 1 65.64 15.33 -15.44
CA MET A 1 64.43 15.03 -16.23
C MET A 1 63.60 14.03 -15.44
N ALA A 2 62.41 14.40 -14.95
CA ALA A 2 61.34 13.47 -14.56
C ALA A 2 60.08 14.25 -14.12
N ASN A 3 59.09 14.26 -15.02
CA ASN A 3 57.63 14.27 -14.82
C ASN A 3 57.01 15.04 -13.64
N ARG A 4 56.48 16.23 -13.96
CA ARG A 4 55.28 16.77 -13.29
C ARG A 4 54.03 16.10 -13.87
N ARG A 5 53.41 15.20 -13.10
CA ARG A 5 52.02 14.76 -13.30
C ARG A 5 51.20 15.23 -12.11
N THR A 6 50.77 16.49 -12.17
CA THR A 6 49.77 17.00 -11.23
C THR A 6 48.40 16.57 -11.76
N VAL A 7 47.92 15.44 -11.28
CA VAL A 7 46.57 14.95 -11.59
C VAL A 7 45.57 15.85 -10.88
N ALA A 8 44.60 16.30 -11.65
CA ALA A 8 43.55 17.24 -11.28
C ALA A 8 42.87 16.85 -9.97
N ALA A 9 42.84 17.81 -9.05
CA ALA A 9 42.08 17.74 -7.81
C ALA A 9 40.58 17.80 -8.10
N GLY A 10 39.85 16.85 -7.52
CA GLY A 10 38.56 17.11 -6.87
C GLY A 10 37.40 17.60 -7.74
N VAL A 11 36.88 16.76 -8.62
CA VAL A 11 35.48 16.86 -9.09
C VAL A 11 34.75 15.57 -8.74
N LEU A 12 34.51 15.36 -7.44
CA LEU A 12 33.71 14.25 -6.91
C LEU A 12 32.80 14.73 -5.78
N ALA A 13 32.30 15.96 -5.88
CA ALA A 13 31.44 16.58 -4.86
C ALA A 13 30.11 17.07 -5.45
N ALA A 14 29.48 16.27 -6.31
CA ALA A 14 28.13 16.56 -6.80
C ALA A 14 27.48 15.25 -7.25
N LEU A 15 26.77 14.54 -6.36
CA LEU A 15 25.77 13.51 -6.74
C LEU A 15 24.99 12.90 -5.54
N LEU A 16 24.88 13.58 -4.39
CA LEU A 16 24.31 12.97 -3.16
C LEU A 16 23.12 13.73 -2.52
N VAL A 17 22.45 14.64 -3.23
CA VAL A 17 21.37 15.47 -2.62
C VAL A 17 20.07 15.52 -3.43
N ILE A 18 19.64 14.41 -4.06
CA ILE A 18 18.32 14.36 -4.75
C ILE A 18 17.44 13.20 -4.21
N GLY A 19 17.71 12.70 -3.00
CA GLY A 19 16.96 11.55 -2.45
C GLY A 19 15.82 11.87 -1.47
N LEU A 20 15.72 13.09 -0.93
CA LEU A 20 14.91 13.31 0.29
C LEU A 20 13.53 13.96 0.10
N ALA A 21 13.15 14.38 -1.11
CA ALA A 21 11.90 15.14 -1.30
C ALA A 21 10.63 14.28 -1.46
N THR A 22 10.75 12.96 -1.68
CA THR A 22 9.59 12.06 -1.82
C THR A 22 9.08 11.45 -0.50
N GLN A 23 9.80 11.67 0.60
CA GLN A 23 9.53 10.99 1.88
C GLN A 23 8.43 11.64 2.73
N THR A 24 8.09 12.91 2.48
CA THR A 24 7.14 13.66 3.31
C THR A 24 5.67 13.31 3.03
N ALA A 25 5.33 12.89 1.81
CA ALA A 25 3.99 12.42 1.47
C ALA A 25 3.69 11.00 1.97
N HIS A 26 4.73 10.14 2.06
CA HIS A 26 4.64 8.81 2.66
C HIS A 26 4.46 8.88 4.18
N ALA A 27 5.07 9.87 4.86
CA ALA A 27 5.07 9.94 6.32
C ALA A 27 3.67 10.14 6.95
N ALA A 28 2.76 10.86 6.30
CA ALA A 28 1.39 11.05 6.79
C ALA A 28 0.45 9.88 6.44
N THR A 29 0.73 9.16 5.35
CA THR A 29 -0.01 7.95 4.98
C THR A 29 0.38 6.76 5.86
N ILE A 30 1.63 6.68 6.33
CA ILE A 30 2.11 5.55 7.14
C ILE A 30 1.26 5.29 8.40
N PRO A 31 0.94 6.26 9.30
CA PRO A 31 0.15 5.96 10.50
C PRO A 31 -1.25 5.42 10.18
N LYS A 32 -1.91 5.99 9.17
CA LYS A 32 -3.23 5.54 8.69
C LYS A 32 -3.16 4.14 8.07
N CYS A 33 -2.09 3.86 7.33
CA CYS A 33 -1.92 2.58 6.67
C CYS A 33 -1.42 1.48 7.60
N GLU A 34 -0.64 1.79 8.64
CA GLU A 34 -0.35 0.85 9.71
C GLU A 34 -1.62 0.39 10.44
N ALA A 35 -2.59 1.29 10.64
CA ALA A 35 -3.86 0.95 11.29
C ALA A 35 -4.68 -0.11 10.53
N VAL A 36 -4.45 -0.29 9.23
CA VAL A 36 -5.07 -1.34 8.40
C VAL A 36 -4.81 -2.73 8.99
N ARG A 37 -3.61 -2.94 9.54
CA ARG A 37 -3.14 -4.21 10.07
C ARG A 37 -3.98 -4.67 11.25
N ASP A 38 -4.30 -3.73 12.14
CA ASP A 38 -5.11 -3.98 13.33
C ASP A 38 -6.61 -3.93 13.03
N THR A 39 -7.00 -3.08 12.07
CA THR A 39 -8.41 -2.84 11.77
C THR A 39 -9.05 -3.98 11.00
N ILE A 40 -8.40 -4.56 9.98
CA ILE A 40 -9.08 -5.53 9.10
C ILE A 40 -9.52 -6.82 9.80
N ALA A 41 -8.71 -7.36 10.70
CA ALA A 41 -9.08 -8.58 11.41
C ALA A 41 -10.16 -8.33 12.48
N GLY A 42 -10.11 -7.17 13.15
CA GLY A 42 -11.01 -6.81 14.25
C GLY A 42 -12.27 -6.06 13.83
N ASN A 43 -12.34 -5.52 12.61
CA ASN A 43 -13.45 -4.69 12.16
C ASN A 43 -14.64 -5.55 11.71
N PRO A 44 -15.85 -5.31 12.25
CA PRO A 44 -17.03 -6.10 11.93
C PRO A 44 -17.44 -5.97 10.45
N SER A 45 -17.21 -4.82 9.83
CA SER A 45 -17.53 -4.58 8.42
C SER A 45 -16.58 -5.34 7.49
N ALA A 46 -15.28 -5.40 7.83
CA ALA A 46 -14.33 -6.26 7.13
C ALA A 46 -14.77 -7.73 7.21
N GLN A 47 -15.06 -8.22 8.41
CA GLN A 47 -15.51 -9.60 8.63
C GLN A 47 -16.80 -9.91 7.85
N ALA A 48 -17.78 -8.99 7.86
CA ALA A 48 -19.01 -9.11 7.09
C ALA A 48 -18.74 -9.20 5.59
N PHE A 49 -17.83 -8.37 5.07
CA PHE A 49 -17.38 -8.46 3.68
C PHE A 49 -16.77 -9.84 3.38
N LYS A 50 -15.82 -10.29 4.19
CA LYS A 50 -15.17 -11.61 3.99
C LYS A 50 -16.18 -12.77 4.05
N ALA A 51 -17.21 -12.67 4.88
CA ALA A 51 -18.25 -13.70 4.97
C ALA A 51 -19.10 -13.82 3.69
N CYS A 52 -19.33 -12.71 2.97
CA CYS A 52 -20.12 -12.72 1.73
C CYS A 52 -19.28 -12.80 0.45
N ALA A 53 -18.01 -12.36 0.46
CA ALA A 53 -17.17 -12.21 -0.73
C ALA A 53 -16.74 -13.55 -1.37
N GLY A 54 -16.95 -14.66 -0.68
CA GLY A 54 -16.69 -16.02 -1.21
C GLY A 54 -17.77 -16.48 -2.19
N LYS A 55 -18.92 -15.80 -2.22
CA LYS A 55 -19.97 -16.05 -3.22
C LYS A 55 -19.70 -15.15 -4.42
N LYS A 56 -19.61 -15.77 -5.61
CA LYS A 56 -19.36 -15.06 -6.86
C LYS A 56 -20.65 -14.99 -7.70
N PRO A 57 -20.95 -13.84 -8.35
CA PRO A 57 -20.22 -12.57 -8.26
C PRO A 57 -20.38 -11.92 -6.88
N ILE A 58 -19.38 -11.13 -6.47
CA ILE A 58 -19.47 -10.32 -5.24
C ILE A 58 -20.63 -9.34 -5.44
N SER A 59 -21.67 -9.43 -4.61
CA SER A 59 -22.85 -8.59 -4.75
C SER A 59 -22.58 -7.15 -4.30
N VAL A 60 -23.39 -6.21 -4.80
CA VAL A 60 -23.35 -4.81 -4.36
C VAL A 60 -23.59 -4.71 -2.84
N GLU A 61 -24.50 -5.53 -2.30
CA GLU A 61 -24.75 -5.58 -0.86
C GLU A 61 -23.52 -6.04 -0.08
N CYS A 62 -22.76 -7.00 -0.62
CA CYS A 62 -21.50 -7.42 -0.02
C CYS A 62 -20.48 -6.28 -0.02
N CYS A 63 -20.36 -5.54 -1.13
CA CYS A 63 -19.48 -4.38 -1.25
C CYS A 63 -19.81 -3.25 -0.29
N ARG A 64 -21.09 -3.08 0.12
CA ARG A 64 -21.48 -2.04 1.10
C ARG A 64 -20.78 -2.21 2.46
N ASN A 65 -20.38 -3.43 2.81
CA ASN A 65 -19.61 -3.68 4.02
C ASN A 65 -18.21 -3.04 3.98
N LEU A 66 -17.69 -2.66 2.81
CA LEU A 66 -16.42 -1.96 2.68
C LEU A 66 -16.53 -0.44 2.83
N LEU A 67 -17.75 0.14 2.82
CA LEU A 67 -17.94 1.60 2.91
C LEU A 67 -17.29 2.22 4.15
N PRO A 68 -17.40 1.63 5.37
CA PRO A 68 -16.74 2.18 6.55
C PRO A 68 -15.21 2.10 6.51
N LEU A 69 -14.66 1.32 5.57
CA LEU A 69 -13.23 1.10 5.40
C LEU A 69 -12.67 1.86 4.20
N ALA A 70 -13.49 2.66 3.51
CA ALA A 70 -13.11 3.38 2.30
C ALA A 70 -11.91 4.32 2.54
N GLU A 71 -11.75 4.84 3.76
CA GLU A 71 -10.60 5.65 4.10
C GLU A 71 -9.27 4.91 3.86
N TYR A 72 -9.21 3.59 4.06
CA TYR A 72 -7.99 2.83 3.90
C TYR A 72 -7.70 2.41 2.45
N GLN A 73 -8.54 2.78 1.48
CA GLN A 73 -8.39 2.34 0.10
C GLN A 73 -7.02 2.75 -0.49
N ASP A 74 -6.56 3.98 -0.22
CA ASP A 74 -5.25 4.46 -0.69
C ASP A 74 -4.08 3.63 -0.12
N CYS A 75 -4.25 3.06 1.08
CA CYS A 75 -3.23 2.22 1.70
C CYS A 75 -3.05 0.89 0.95
N LEU A 76 -4.10 0.42 0.29
CA LEU A 76 -4.07 -0.82 -0.51
C LEU A 76 -3.32 -0.65 -1.85
N ALA A 77 -2.94 0.58 -2.22
CA ALA A 77 -2.01 0.82 -3.31
C ALA A 77 -0.57 0.38 -2.95
N GLN A 78 -0.23 0.36 -1.65
CA GLN A 78 1.08 -0.08 -1.21
C GLN A 78 1.14 -1.63 -1.17
N PRO A 79 2.15 -2.26 -1.79
CA PRO A 79 2.23 -3.71 -1.90
C PRO A 79 2.21 -4.45 -0.55
N GLU A 80 2.82 -3.86 0.48
CA GLU A 80 2.91 -4.45 1.81
C GLU A 80 1.53 -4.61 2.46
N TYR A 81 0.74 -3.52 2.57
CA TYR A 81 -0.58 -3.61 3.16
C TYR A 81 -1.52 -4.45 2.31
N ARG A 82 -1.45 -4.33 0.97
CA ARG A 82 -2.24 -5.19 0.06
C ARG A 82 -1.96 -6.68 0.28
N SER A 83 -0.70 -7.05 0.45
CA SER A 83 -0.30 -8.44 0.72
C SER A 83 -0.89 -8.93 2.04
N GLN A 84 -0.85 -8.11 3.09
CA GLN A 84 -1.44 -8.45 4.39
C GLN A 84 -2.96 -8.64 4.32
N VAL A 85 -3.67 -7.73 3.64
CA VAL A 85 -5.13 -7.86 3.44
C VAL A 85 -5.47 -9.09 2.61
N ASN A 86 -4.70 -9.38 1.56
CA ASN A 86 -4.87 -10.60 0.76
C ASN A 86 -4.64 -11.87 1.57
N GLY A 87 -3.61 -11.88 2.43
CA GLY A 87 -3.35 -12.98 3.35
C GLY A 87 -4.53 -13.22 4.29
N TRP A 88 -5.11 -12.14 4.83
CA TRP A 88 -6.31 -12.23 5.66
C TRP A 88 -7.56 -12.66 4.87
N LEU A 89 -7.76 -12.18 3.65
CA LEU A 89 -8.87 -12.59 2.78
C LEU A 89 -8.77 -14.04 2.28
N GLY A 90 -7.61 -14.68 2.44
CA GLY A 90 -7.22 -15.97 1.87
C GLY A 90 -8.36 -16.96 1.63
N GLY A 91 -8.44 -17.45 0.39
CA GLY A 91 -9.42 -18.45 -0.07
C GLY A 91 -10.83 -17.91 -0.38
N VAL A 92 -11.11 -16.64 -0.04
CA VAL A 92 -12.41 -16.01 -0.29
C VAL A 92 -12.39 -15.12 -1.54
N THR A 93 -11.43 -14.20 -1.61
CA THR A 93 -11.21 -13.28 -2.74
C THR A 93 -9.83 -12.62 -2.60
N THR A 94 -9.50 -11.67 -3.50
CA THR A 94 -8.35 -10.78 -3.38
C THR A 94 -8.79 -9.33 -3.31
N VAL A 95 -7.92 -8.44 -2.83
CA VAL A 95 -8.11 -6.99 -2.87
C VAL A 95 -8.40 -6.52 -4.30
N GLU A 96 -7.70 -7.07 -5.29
CA GLU A 96 -7.86 -6.67 -6.70
C GLU A 96 -9.21 -7.12 -7.27
N GLU A 97 -9.65 -8.34 -6.98
CA GLU A 97 -10.99 -8.82 -7.33
C GLU A 97 -12.09 -8.01 -6.64
N ALA A 98 -11.90 -7.69 -5.35
CA ALA A 98 -12.84 -6.90 -4.57
C ALA A 98 -12.94 -5.47 -5.10
N GLN A 99 -11.81 -4.83 -5.40
CA GLN A 99 -11.78 -3.49 -5.99
C GLN A 99 -12.48 -3.47 -7.34
N LYS A 100 -12.20 -4.44 -8.22
CA LYS A 100 -12.89 -4.57 -9.49
C LYS A 100 -14.40 -4.75 -9.29
N ALA A 101 -14.82 -5.69 -8.45
CA ALA A 101 -16.25 -5.96 -8.26
C ALA A 101 -17.01 -4.81 -7.58
N CYS A 102 -16.37 -4.08 -6.66
CA CYS A 102 -17.02 -3.07 -5.83
C CYS A 102 -16.87 -1.64 -6.34
N LEU A 103 -15.88 -1.37 -7.20
CA LEU A 103 -15.54 -0.02 -7.68
C LEU A 103 -15.55 0.10 -9.22
N GLY A 104 -15.48 -1.00 -9.98
CA GLY A 104 -15.51 -1.01 -11.45
C GLY A 104 -14.54 -2.00 -12.10
#